data_AF-E6VL25-F1
#
_entry.id   AF-E6VL25-F1
#
_cell.length_a   1.000
_cell.length_b   1.000
_cell.length_c   1.000
_cell.angle_alpha   90.00
_cell.angle_beta   90.00
_cell.angle_gamma   90.00
#
_symmetry.space_group_name_H-M   'P 1'
#
loop_
_entity.id
_entity.type
_entity.pdbx_description
1 polymer ?
#
loop_
_entity_poly.entity_id
_entity_poly.type
_entity_poly.pdbx_seq_one_letter_code
_entity_poly.pdbx_strand_id
1 'polypeptide(L)'
;MSEEPRISVNLPFPGFYNSLYSSEIDDIEQQEAEYFSEHRQAEDGVPQELRVDQDKVTEILFDVTDYSSAYLALAKTYAAAFDDVVSAELDLKLSLVWEEMTSPREYNFETDRIFCSMPLSVAEELLRRSEAGEHARLAEVIRERFTSRPGFSSFYSNDIADWLEKPLEDWDHNEVGTLLAAMMDDPNDRNLTIYYTTVRGEGAYDAWSNAVDWEAFDRKVEEAREELAEALRADDLSYTQPPPRCDRTVDMFTGREG
;
A
#
# COMPACT_ATOMS: atom_id res chain seq x y z
N MET A 1 -15.40 -25.30 25.91
CA MET A 1 -16.13 -24.31 25.11
C MET A 1 -15.80 -24.64 23.67
N SER A 2 -16.77 -25.09 22.88
CA SER A 2 -16.52 -25.32 21.45
C SER A 2 -16.29 -23.96 20.81
N GLU A 3 -15.23 -23.82 20.01
CA GLU A 3 -15.12 -22.66 19.11
C GLU A 3 -16.33 -22.65 18.19
N GLU A 4 -16.88 -21.46 17.94
CA GLU A 4 -17.97 -21.27 17.00
C GLU A 4 -17.47 -21.59 15.59
N PRO A 5 -18.22 -22.36 14.77
CA PRO A 5 -17.81 -22.64 13.40
C PRO A 5 -17.67 -21.34 12.61
N ARG A 6 -16.60 -21.26 11.80
CA ARG A 6 -16.30 -20.10 10.96
C ARG A 6 -16.25 -20.52 9.49
N ILE A 7 -16.57 -19.59 8.61
CA ILE A 7 -16.56 -19.76 7.17
C ILE A 7 -15.70 -18.68 6.52
N SER A 8 -14.93 -19.05 5.50
CA SER A 8 -14.05 -18.12 4.78
C SER A 8 -14.86 -17.25 3.82
N VAL A 9 -14.43 -16.01 3.63
CA VAL A 9 -15.05 -14.98 2.79
C VAL A 9 -13.97 -14.21 2.03
N ASN A 10 -14.18 -14.03 0.73
CA ASN A 10 -13.39 -13.14 -0.11
C ASN A 10 -14.03 -11.74 -0.09
N LEU A 11 -13.33 -10.78 0.51
CA LEU A 11 -13.81 -9.39 0.63
C LEU A 11 -13.82 -8.70 -0.74
N PRO A 12 -14.75 -7.77 -1.00
CA PRO A 12 -14.80 -7.01 -2.25
C PRO A 12 -13.74 -5.90 -2.27
N PHE A 13 -12.48 -6.31 -2.27
CA PHE A 13 -11.32 -5.43 -2.34
C PHE A 13 -11.03 -5.06 -3.81
N PRO A 14 -10.85 -3.77 -4.15
CA PRO A 14 -10.52 -3.36 -5.52
C PRO A 14 -9.09 -3.74 -5.95
N GLY A 15 -8.26 -4.25 -5.03
CA GLY A 15 -6.86 -4.58 -5.26
C GLY A 15 -5.92 -3.39 -5.11
N PHE A 16 -4.61 -3.62 -5.19
CA PHE A 16 -3.62 -2.55 -5.17
C PHE A 16 -3.30 -2.01 -6.55
N TYR A 17 -3.26 -2.85 -7.58
CA TYR A 17 -2.84 -2.44 -8.92
C TYR A 17 -3.74 -1.35 -9.54
N ASN A 18 -3.16 -0.18 -9.84
CA ASN A 18 -3.86 1.01 -10.34
C ASN A 18 -5.07 1.41 -9.48
N SER A 19 -4.93 1.34 -8.16
CA SER A 19 -6.00 1.64 -7.21
C SER A 19 -5.72 2.92 -6.44
N LEU A 20 -6.74 3.43 -5.74
CA LEU A 20 -6.56 4.52 -4.77
C LEU A 20 -5.56 4.16 -3.65
N TYR A 21 -5.43 2.88 -3.31
CA TYR A 21 -4.53 2.43 -2.25
C TYR A 21 -3.06 2.47 -2.67
N SER A 22 -2.74 2.10 -3.93
CA SER A 22 -1.37 2.25 -4.43
C SER A 22 -1.00 3.72 -4.60
N SER A 23 -1.92 4.53 -5.15
CA SER A 23 -1.69 5.97 -5.28
C SER A 23 -1.47 6.66 -3.95
N GLU A 24 -2.17 6.23 -2.88
CA GLU A 24 -1.94 6.79 -1.55
C GLU A 24 -0.51 6.53 -1.06
N ILE A 25 0.03 5.33 -1.26
CA ILE A 25 1.40 4.98 -0.87
C ILE A 25 2.41 5.80 -1.68
N ASP A 26 2.19 5.92 -2.99
CA ASP A 26 3.04 6.73 -3.87
C ASP A 26 3.02 8.22 -3.44
N ASP A 27 1.84 8.76 -3.14
CA ASP A 27 1.66 10.15 -2.69
C ASP A 27 2.34 10.40 -1.33
N ILE A 28 2.29 9.43 -0.41
CA ILE A 28 2.97 9.51 0.89
C ILE A 28 4.49 9.55 0.71
N GLU A 29 5.03 8.65 -0.11
CA GLU A 29 6.47 8.59 -0.37
C GLU A 29 6.96 9.89 -1.03
N GLN A 30 6.22 10.40 -2.01
CA GLN A 30 6.54 11.67 -2.66
C GLN A 30 6.54 12.82 -1.64
N GLN A 31 5.53 12.90 -0.77
CA GLN A 31 5.45 13.92 0.27
C GLN A 31 6.62 13.85 1.26
N GLU A 32 7.04 12.64 1.67
CA GLU A 32 8.22 12.51 2.53
C GLU A 32 9.48 12.96 1.80
N ALA A 33 9.66 12.59 0.53
CA ALA A 33 10.84 13.00 -0.26
C ALA A 33 10.91 14.53 -0.42
N GLU A 34 9.77 15.18 -0.70
CA GLU A 34 9.63 16.63 -0.77
C GLU A 34 9.95 17.28 0.58
N TYR A 35 9.32 16.82 1.67
CA TYR A 35 9.56 17.35 3.00
C TYR A 35 11.03 17.19 3.43
N PHE A 36 11.62 16.02 3.15
CA PHE A 36 13.02 15.73 3.49
C PHE A 36 13.97 16.69 2.76
N SER A 37 13.78 16.85 1.45
CA SER A 37 14.65 17.65 0.59
C SER A 37 14.53 19.16 0.87
N GLU A 38 13.31 19.66 1.04
CA GLU A 38 13.05 21.10 1.20
C GLU A 38 13.23 21.60 2.64
N HIS A 39 12.85 20.79 3.64
CA HIS A 39 12.72 21.24 5.03
C HIS A 39 13.69 20.50 5.96
N ARG A 40 13.59 19.17 6.07
CA ARG A 40 14.28 18.38 7.11
C ARG A 40 15.79 18.58 7.11
N GLN A 41 16.43 18.53 5.93
CA GLN A 41 17.87 18.76 5.84
C GLN A 41 18.31 20.16 6.29
N ALA A 42 17.47 21.18 6.05
CA ALA A 42 17.74 22.53 6.51
C ALA A 42 17.57 22.64 8.03
N GLU A 43 16.55 21.99 8.58
CA GLU A 43 16.27 21.90 10.02
C GLU A 43 17.40 21.17 10.77
N ASP A 44 17.96 20.12 10.16
CA ASP A 44 19.12 19.37 10.67
C ASP A 44 20.45 20.12 10.51
N GLY A 45 20.44 21.31 9.89
CA GLY A 45 21.62 22.17 9.73
C GLY A 45 22.57 21.74 8.61
N VAL A 46 22.10 20.93 7.65
CA VAL A 46 22.90 20.48 6.51
C VAL A 46 23.18 21.69 5.58
N PRO A 47 24.46 21.97 5.24
CA PRO A 47 24.84 23.00 4.29
C PRO A 47 24.18 22.79 2.92
N GLN A 48 23.81 23.87 2.23
CA GLN A 48 23.04 23.79 0.98
C GLN A 48 23.71 22.92 -0.09
N GLU A 49 25.02 23.05 -0.23
CA GLU A 49 25.86 22.30 -1.16
C GLU A 49 25.96 20.79 -0.88
N LEU A 50 25.58 20.35 0.32
CA LEU A 50 25.53 18.93 0.72
C LEU A 50 24.10 18.40 0.88
N ARG A 51 23.08 19.17 0.46
CA ARG A 51 21.70 18.69 0.50
C ARG A 51 21.45 17.76 -0.66
N VAL A 52 20.90 16.60 -0.34
CA VAL A 52 20.43 15.62 -1.31
C VAL A 52 19.13 16.15 -1.93
N ASP A 53 19.03 16.15 -3.26
CA ASP A 53 17.83 16.58 -3.96
C ASP A 53 16.69 15.56 -3.84
N GLN A 54 15.47 15.99 -4.19
CA GLN A 54 14.27 15.16 -4.10
C GLN A 54 14.38 13.87 -4.93
N ASP A 55 14.92 13.92 -6.15
CA ASP A 55 14.99 12.75 -7.03
C ASP A 55 15.86 11.66 -6.41
N LYS A 56 17.00 12.05 -5.81
CA LYS A 56 17.87 11.11 -5.10
C LYS A 56 17.22 10.59 -3.82
N VAL A 57 16.46 11.40 -3.08
CA VAL A 57 15.72 10.92 -1.90
C VAL A 57 14.67 9.89 -2.29
N THR A 58 13.90 10.14 -3.35
CA THR A 58 12.93 9.19 -3.90
C THR A 58 13.59 7.88 -4.33
N GLU A 59 14.74 7.94 -5.01
CA GLU A 59 15.52 6.74 -5.37
C GLU A 59 15.93 5.92 -4.13
N ILE A 60 16.37 6.60 -3.07
CA ILE A 60 16.76 5.93 -1.82
C ILE A 60 15.55 5.31 -1.14
N LEU A 61 14.42 6.03 -1.02
CA LEU A 61 13.18 5.51 -0.44
C LEU A 61 12.71 4.26 -1.18
N PHE A 62 12.70 4.31 -2.51
CA PHE A 62 12.33 3.17 -3.35
C PHE A 62 13.19 1.92 -3.09
N ASP A 63 14.49 2.09 -2.85
CA ASP A 63 15.42 0.98 -2.63
C ASP A 63 15.33 0.38 -1.21
N VAL A 64 14.87 1.15 -0.23
CA VAL A 64 14.81 0.74 1.19
C VAL A 64 13.41 0.45 1.70
N THR A 65 12.38 0.59 0.86
CA THR A 65 10.98 0.33 1.22
C THR A 65 10.55 -1.07 0.82
N ASP A 66 10.05 -1.86 1.78
CA ASP A 66 9.39 -3.14 1.50
C ASP A 66 7.91 -2.93 1.18
N TYR A 67 7.61 -2.60 -0.08
CA TYR A 67 6.23 -2.41 -0.55
C TYR A 67 5.33 -3.63 -0.31
N SER A 68 5.88 -4.84 -0.29
CA SER A 68 5.07 -6.05 -0.01
C SER A 68 4.56 -6.02 1.43
N SER A 69 5.42 -5.64 2.37
CA SER A 69 5.04 -5.45 3.77
C SER A 69 4.07 -4.27 3.96
N ALA A 70 4.28 -3.16 3.25
CA ALA A 70 3.38 -2.00 3.28
C ALA A 70 1.96 -2.39 2.81
N TYR A 71 1.85 -3.05 1.65
CA TYR A 71 0.56 -3.49 1.11
C TYR A 71 -0.12 -4.53 1.99
N LEU A 72 0.64 -5.47 2.57
CA LEU A 72 0.07 -6.43 3.52
C LEU A 72 -0.48 -5.75 4.78
N ALA A 73 0.21 -4.75 5.31
CA ALA A 73 -0.28 -3.97 6.44
C ALA A 73 -1.56 -3.21 6.07
N LEU A 74 -1.56 -2.54 4.92
CA LEU A 74 -2.72 -1.80 4.42
C LEU A 74 -3.92 -2.70 4.15
N ALA A 75 -3.71 -3.92 3.65
CA ALA A 75 -4.77 -4.92 3.44
C ALA A 75 -5.41 -5.38 4.77
N LYS A 76 -4.62 -5.51 5.84
CA LYS A 76 -5.15 -5.80 7.18
C LYS A 76 -5.97 -4.64 7.72
N THR A 77 -5.50 -3.41 7.52
CA THR A 77 -6.25 -2.20 7.89
C THR A 77 -7.54 -2.10 7.09
N TYR A 78 -7.52 -2.45 5.80
CA TYR A 78 -8.73 -2.53 4.98
C TYR A 78 -9.72 -3.56 5.54
N ALA A 79 -9.27 -4.77 5.91
CA ALA A 79 -10.14 -5.79 6.46
C ALA A 79 -10.82 -5.33 7.77
N ALA A 80 -10.08 -4.63 8.64
CA ALA A 80 -10.62 -4.03 9.86
C ALA A 80 -11.62 -2.90 9.57
N ALA A 81 -11.26 -1.98 8.67
CA ALA A 81 -12.15 -0.90 8.24
C ALA A 81 -13.43 -1.44 7.59
N PHE A 82 -13.31 -2.51 6.81
CA PHE A 82 -14.45 -3.19 6.21
C PHE A 82 -15.35 -3.81 7.27
N ASP A 83 -14.80 -4.53 8.26
CA ASP A 83 -15.56 -5.09 9.39
C ASP A 83 -16.35 -3.99 10.11
N ASP A 84 -15.70 -2.88 10.44
CA ASP A 84 -16.32 -1.78 11.18
C ASP A 84 -17.43 -1.08 10.38
N VAL A 85 -17.14 -0.67 9.14
CA VAL A 85 -18.08 0.10 8.30
C VAL A 85 -19.30 -0.76 7.95
N VAL A 86 -19.08 -1.99 7.49
CA VAL A 86 -20.18 -2.85 7.05
C VAL A 86 -20.96 -3.40 8.24
N SER A 87 -20.31 -3.66 9.39
CA SER A 87 -21.04 -4.06 10.60
C SER A 87 -21.98 -2.97 11.09
N ALA A 88 -21.54 -1.71 11.07
CA ALA A 88 -22.35 -0.57 11.50
C ALA A 88 -23.56 -0.37 10.58
N GLU A 89 -23.36 -0.51 9.28
CA GLU A 89 -24.43 -0.33 8.30
C GLU A 89 -25.47 -1.45 8.33
N LEU A 90 -25.01 -2.70 8.43
CA LEU A 90 -25.91 -3.84 8.52
C LEU A 90 -26.55 -3.96 9.90
N ASP A 91 -26.15 -3.17 10.90
CA ASP A 91 -26.52 -3.39 12.29
C ASP A 91 -26.32 -4.87 12.68
N LEU A 92 -25.16 -5.40 12.30
CA LEU A 92 -24.77 -6.80 12.47
C LEU A 92 -23.26 -6.90 12.53
N LYS A 93 -22.72 -7.29 13.68
CA LYS A 93 -21.27 -7.44 13.85
C LYS A 93 -20.73 -8.63 13.04
N LEU A 94 -19.99 -8.35 11.97
CA LEU A 94 -19.43 -9.37 11.09
C LEU A 94 -18.32 -10.18 11.78
N SER A 95 -17.54 -9.56 12.68
CA SER A 95 -16.48 -10.21 13.45
C SER A 95 -15.47 -10.92 12.54
N LEU A 96 -15.04 -10.22 11.49
CA LEU A 96 -14.05 -10.71 10.54
C LEU A 96 -12.71 -11.00 11.24
N VAL A 97 -12.08 -12.11 10.86
CA VAL A 97 -10.73 -12.47 11.29
C VAL A 97 -9.89 -12.68 10.04
N TRP A 98 -8.78 -11.95 9.96
CA TRP A 98 -7.82 -12.04 8.87
C TRP A 98 -7.34 -13.49 8.65
N GLU A 99 -7.35 -13.93 7.39
CA GLU A 99 -6.74 -15.22 6.99
C GLU A 99 -5.49 -14.96 6.16
N GLU A 100 -5.67 -14.41 4.95
CA GLU A 100 -4.57 -14.20 4.01
C GLU A 100 -4.88 -13.13 2.96
N MET A 101 -3.81 -12.71 2.27
CA MET A 101 -3.88 -11.93 1.05
C MET A 101 -3.19 -12.72 -0.06
N THR A 102 -3.82 -12.79 -1.22
CA THR A 102 -3.19 -13.39 -2.41
C THR A 102 -2.96 -12.32 -3.45
N SER A 103 -1.72 -12.19 -3.90
CA SER A 103 -1.32 -11.32 -5.00
C SER A 103 -1.05 -12.17 -6.25
N PRO A 104 -1.63 -11.83 -7.41
CA PRO A 104 -1.38 -12.56 -8.64
C PRO A 104 0.06 -12.36 -9.11
N ARG A 105 0.60 -13.36 -9.81
CA ARG A 105 1.93 -13.23 -10.44
C ARG A 105 1.94 -12.19 -11.57
N GLU A 106 0.81 -12.05 -12.27
CA GLU A 106 0.64 -11.13 -13.40
C GLU A 106 -0.72 -10.42 -13.28
N TYR A 107 -0.70 -9.09 -13.22
CA TYR A 107 -1.88 -8.23 -13.00
C TYR A 107 -2.71 -7.94 -14.25
N ASN A 108 -2.73 -8.86 -15.21
CA ASN A 108 -3.42 -8.65 -16.48
C ASN A 108 -4.93 -8.96 -16.41
N PHE A 109 -5.34 -9.80 -15.47
CA PHE A 109 -6.73 -10.30 -15.35
C PHE A 109 -7.24 -10.43 -13.92
N GLU A 110 -6.36 -10.32 -12.93
CA GLU A 110 -6.66 -10.47 -11.51
C GLU A 110 -5.85 -9.42 -10.75
N THR A 111 -6.35 -9.05 -9.58
CA THR A 111 -5.70 -8.13 -8.65
C THR A 111 -5.64 -8.79 -7.28
N ASP A 112 -5.05 -8.12 -6.30
CA ASP A 112 -4.95 -8.64 -4.95
C ASP A 112 -6.33 -8.99 -4.37
N ARG A 113 -6.39 -10.10 -3.63
CA ARG A 113 -7.61 -10.57 -2.96
C ARG A 113 -7.36 -10.75 -1.49
N ILE A 114 -8.35 -10.39 -0.68
CA ILE A 114 -8.29 -10.44 0.77
C ILE A 114 -9.29 -11.48 1.26
N PHE A 115 -8.80 -12.42 2.05
CA PHE A 115 -9.59 -13.48 2.66
C PHE A 115 -9.66 -13.26 4.16
N CYS A 116 -10.87 -13.37 4.68
CA CYS A 116 -11.15 -13.35 6.11
C CYS A 116 -12.08 -14.52 6.42
N SER A 117 -12.16 -14.90 7.69
CA SER A 117 -13.24 -15.76 8.18
C SER A 117 -14.28 -14.94 8.93
N MET A 118 -15.54 -15.37 8.88
CA MET A 118 -16.63 -14.88 9.73
C MET A 118 -17.32 -16.03 10.46
N PRO A 119 -18.00 -15.78 11.59
CA PRO A 119 -18.83 -16.80 12.23
C PRO A 119 -19.91 -17.31 11.26
N LEU A 120 -20.15 -18.63 11.23
CA LEU A 120 -21.18 -19.22 10.40
C LEU A 120 -22.57 -18.65 10.72
N SER A 121 -22.85 -18.38 12.01
CA SER A 121 -24.09 -17.78 12.48
C SER A 121 -24.36 -16.39 11.88
N VAL A 122 -23.30 -15.61 11.60
CA VAL A 122 -23.41 -14.32 10.91
C VAL A 122 -23.78 -14.53 9.45
N ALA A 123 -23.13 -15.47 8.76
CA ALA A 123 -23.48 -15.80 7.38
C ALA A 123 -24.91 -16.32 7.25
N GLU A 124 -25.37 -17.15 8.19
CA GLU A 124 -26.76 -17.61 8.28
C GLU A 124 -27.73 -16.44 8.44
N GLU A 125 -27.41 -15.47 9.29
CA GLU A 125 -28.21 -14.27 9.48
C GLU A 125 -28.27 -13.40 8.22
N LEU A 126 -27.16 -13.23 7.49
CA LEU A 126 -27.13 -12.53 6.20
C LEU A 126 -28.04 -13.24 5.18
N LEU A 127 -27.95 -14.57 5.08
CA LEU A 127 -28.80 -15.36 4.18
C LEU A 127 -30.27 -15.21 4.57
N ARG A 128 -30.60 -15.32 5.86
CA ARG A 128 -31.96 -15.12 6.39
C ARG A 128 -32.50 -13.72 6.09
N ARG A 129 -31.69 -12.67 6.19
CA ARG A 129 -32.10 -11.30 5.83
C ARG A 129 -32.41 -11.17 4.34
N SER A 130 -31.66 -11.87 3.49
CA SER A 130 -31.91 -11.88 2.05
C SER A 130 -33.26 -12.52 1.67
N GLU A 131 -33.81 -13.43 2.49
CA GLU A 131 -35.13 -14.04 2.30
C GLU A 131 -36.27 -13.01 2.28
N ALA A 132 -36.13 -11.88 3.00
CA ALA A 132 -37.16 -10.85 3.09
C ALA A 132 -37.50 -10.22 1.72
N GLY A 133 -36.53 -10.23 0.79
CA GLY A 133 -36.70 -9.82 -0.61
C GLY A 133 -36.77 -11.00 -1.57
N GLU A 134 -37.13 -12.20 -1.09
CA GLU A 134 -37.12 -13.45 -1.88
C GLU A 134 -35.76 -13.68 -2.57
N HIS A 135 -34.68 -13.26 -1.91
CA HIS A 135 -33.32 -13.29 -2.42
C HIS A 135 -33.08 -12.54 -3.75
N ALA A 136 -33.98 -11.62 -4.15
CA ALA A 136 -33.93 -10.98 -5.46
C ALA A 136 -32.58 -10.27 -5.74
N ARG A 137 -32.05 -9.55 -4.75
CA ARG A 137 -30.75 -8.88 -4.86
C ARG A 137 -29.58 -9.85 -4.94
N LEU A 138 -29.61 -10.94 -4.16
CA LEU A 138 -28.61 -12.00 -4.23
C LEU A 138 -28.60 -12.66 -5.61
N ALA A 139 -29.78 -12.95 -6.16
CA ALA A 139 -29.92 -13.52 -7.50
C ALA A 139 -29.41 -12.57 -8.60
N GLU A 140 -29.53 -11.26 -8.42
CA GLU A 140 -28.95 -10.27 -9.31
C GLU A 140 -27.42 -10.28 -9.27
N VAL A 141 -26.84 -10.19 -8.07
CA VAL A 141 -25.38 -10.17 -7.89
C VAL A 141 -24.73 -11.48 -8.36
N ILE A 142 -25.36 -12.64 -8.12
CA ILE A 142 -24.94 -13.94 -8.66
C ILE A 142 -24.88 -13.88 -10.20
N ARG A 143 -25.93 -13.36 -10.85
CA ARG A 143 -25.95 -13.22 -12.31
C ARG A 143 -24.87 -12.28 -12.82
N GLU A 144 -24.66 -11.14 -12.17
CA GLU A 144 -23.64 -10.16 -12.57
C GLU A 144 -22.22 -10.73 -12.48
N ARG A 145 -21.92 -11.47 -11.41
CA ARG A 145 -20.60 -12.02 -11.14
C ARG A 145 -20.28 -13.29 -11.94
N PHE A 146 -21.28 -14.14 -12.19
CA PHE A 146 -21.04 -15.50 -12.69
C PHE A 146 -21.67 -15.78 -14.06
N THR A 147 -22.23 -14.78 -14.74
CA THR A 147 -22.64 -14.95 -16.15
C THR A 147 -21.43 -14.92 -17.07
N SER A 148 -21.15 -16.06 -17.72
CA SER A 148 -20.12 -16.18 -18.75
C SER A 148 -20.38 -15.21 -19.92
N ARG A 149 -19.32 -14.55 -20.38
CA ARG A 149 -19.33 -13.58 -21.50
C ARG A 149 -18.04 -13.71 -22.31
N PRO A 150 -17.94 -13.18 -23.54
CA PRO A 150 -16.69 -13.25 -24.30
C PRO A 150 -15.50 -12.72 -23.47
N GLY A 151 -14.48 -13.56 -23.27
CA GLY A 151 -13.31 -13.23 -22.43
C GLY A 151 -13.47 -13.55 -20.94
N PHE A 152 -14.61 -14.08 -20.48
CA PHE A 152 -14.85 -14.49 -19.09
C PHE A 152 -15.72 -15.74 -19.05
N SER A 153 -15.15 -16.86 -18.62
CA SER A 153 -15.90 -18.11 -18.39
C SER A 153 -16.00 -18.36 -16.90
N SER A 154 -17.22 -18.30 -16.36
CA SER A 154 -17.49 -18.66 -14.98
C SER A 154 -17.61 -20.17 -14.83
N PHE A 155 -17.11 -20.70 -13.71
CA PHE A 155 -17.33 -22.09 -13.28
C PHE A 155 -18.46 -22.21 -12.23
N TYR A 156 -19.01 -21.08 -11.78
CA TYR A 156 -20.12 -21.04 -10.83
C TYR A 156 -21.46 -20.99 -11.58
N SER A 157 -22.50 -21.57 -10.98
CA SER A 157 -23.87 -21.38 -11.46
C SER A 157 -24.29 -19.91 -11.30
N ASN A 158 -25.02 -19.41 -12.29
CA ASN A 158 -25.65 -18.09 -12.23
C ASN A 158 -27.13 -18.14 -11.82
N ASP A 159 -27.64 -19.31 -11.44
CA ASP A 159 -28.98 -19.50 -10.90
C ASP A 159 -28.92 -19.60 -9.37
N ILE A 160 -29.74 -18.82 -8.69
CA ILE A 160 -29.81 -18.84 -7.23
C ILE A 160 -30.37 -20.16 -6.68
N ALA A 161 -31.21 -20.86 -7.44
CA ALA A 161 -31.78 -22.14 -7.00
C ALA A 161 -30.66 -23.16 -6.69
N ASP A 162 -29.65 -23.24 -7.57
CA ASP A 162 -28.49 -24.13 -7.40
C ASP A 162 -27.70 -23.81 -6.12
N TRP A 163 -27.64 -22.53 -5.74
CA TRP A 163 -26.95 -22.07 -4.54
C TRP A 163 -27.73 -22.43 -3.28
N LEU A 164 -29.06 -22.31 -3.30
CA LEU A 164 -29.93 -22.62 -2.16
C LEU A 164 -30.12 -24.12 -1.93
N GLU A 165 -29.86 -24.97 -2.93
CA GLU A 165 -29.80 -26.43 -2.76
C GLU A 165 -28.57 -26.86 -1.94
N LYS A 166 -27.52 -26.04 -1.91
CA LYS A 166 -26.26 -26.30 -1.22
C LYS A 166 -26.33 -25.77 0.22
N PRO A 167 -26.03 -26.59 1.25
CA PRO A 167 -25.92 -26.12 2.63
C PRO A 167 -24.93 -24.96 2.75
N LEU A 168 -25.25 -23.93 3.54
CA LEU A 168 -24.40 -22.75 3.69
C LEU A 168 -23.01 -23.08 4.24
N GLU A 169 -22.90 -24.10 5.07
CA GLU A 169 -21.61 -24.60 5.61
C GLU A 169 -20.65 -25.12 4.52
N ASP A 170 -21.17 -25.50 3.35
CA ASP A 170 -20.38 -25.96 2.21
C ASP A 170 -20.01 -24.81 1.26
N TRP A 171 -20.53 -23.59 1.49
CA TRP A 171 -20.26 -22.45 0.61
C TRP A 171 -18.77 -22.06 0.68
N ASP A 172 -18.20 -21.73 -0.47
CA ASP A 172 -16.83 -21.25 -0.57
C ASP A 172 -16.72 -19.73 -0.34
N HIS A 173 -15.48 -19.24 -0.27
CA HIS A 173 -15.20 -17.83 -0.03
C HIS A 173 -15.80 -16.86 -1.07
N ASN A 174 -16.02 -17.29 -2.32
CA ASN A 174 -16.64 -16.48 -3.35
C ASN A 174 -18.16 -16.49 -3.23
N GLU A 175 -18.74 -17.62 -2.82
CA GLU A 175 -20.17 -17.73 -2.56
C GLU A 175 -20.56 -16.86 -1.36
N VAL A 176 -19.81 -16.94 -0.25
CA VAL A 176 -20.02 -16.07 0.92
C VAL A 176 -19.73 -14.61 0.61
N GLY A 177 -18.67 -14.32 -0.17
CA GLY A 177 -18.36 -12.97 -0.62
C GLY A 177 -19.45 -12.38 -1.54
N THR A 178 -20.14 -13.23 -2.29
CA THR A 178 -21.32 -12.85 -3.10
C THR A 178 -22.52 -12.52 -2.23
N LEU A 179 -22.79 -13.32 -1.19
CA LEU A 179 -23.83 -13.02 -0.21
C LEU A 179 -23.60 -11.67 0.46
N LEU A 180 -22.38 -11.42 0.93
CA LEU A 180 -22.01 -10.15 1.54
C LEU A 180 -22.18 -8.97 0.59
N ALA A 181 -21.71 -9.11 -0.66
CA ALA A 181 -21.91 -8.13 -1.72
C ALA A 181 -23.39 -7.84 -2.02
N ALA A 182 -24.26 -8.85 -1.95
CA ALA A 182 -25.69 -8.67 -2.14
C ALA A 182 -26.39 -7.93 -1.00
N MET A 183 -25.83 -7.97 0.22
CA MET A 183 -26.34 -7.19 1.35
C MET A 183 -25.89 -5.72 1.29
N MET A 184 -25.05 -5.38 0.32
CA MET A 184 -24.59 -4.03 0.06
C MET A 184 -25.39 -3.42 -1.12
N ASP A 185 -26.15 -2.34 -0.85
CA ASP A 185 -27.01 -1.66 -1.82
C ASP A 185 -26.25 -1.19 -3.08
N ASP A 186 -25.13 -0.48 -2.91
CA ASP A 186 -24.13 -0.22 -3.96
C ASP A 186 -22.69 -0.44 -3.45
N PRO A 187 -21.92 -1.41 -3.99
CA PRO A 187 -20.52 -1.62 -3.59
C PRO A 187 -19.62 -0.42 -3.93
N ASN A 188 -19.96 0.43 -4.91
CA ASN A 188 -19.15 1.60 -5.26
C ASN A 188 -19.33 2.79 -4.31
N ASP A 189 -20.49 2.94 -3.68
CA ASP A 189 -20.77 4.07 -2.76
C ASP A 189 -19.96 3.96 -1.46
N ARG A 190 -19.65 2.71 -1.05
CA ARG A 190 -18.91 2.41 0.19
C ARG A 190 -17.41 2.40 0.02
N ASN A 191 -16.93 2.20 -1.21
CA ASN A 191 -15.50 2.13 -1.50
C ASN A 191 -14.75 3.36 -1.00
N LEU A 192 -15.35 4.55 -1.10
CA LEU A 192 -14.75 5.79 -0.58
C LEU A 192 -14.74 5.84 0.95
N THR A 193 -15.82 5.42 1.63
CA THR A 193 -15.88 5.42 3.09
C THR A 193 -14.89 4.42 3.68
N ILE A 194 -14.84 3.21 3.13
CA ILE A 194 -13.89 2.17 3.54
C ILE A 194 -12.46 2.64 3.24
N TYR A 195 -12.21 3.23 2.07
CA TYR A 195 -10.91 3.82 1.72
C TYR A 195 -10.49 4.88 2.75
N TYR A 196 -11.32 5.89 3.03
CA TYR A 196 -10.98 6.92 4.01
C TYR A 196 -10.79 6.37 5.42
N THR A 197 -11.52 5.33 5.80
CA THR A 197 -11.33 4.66 7.10
C THR A 197 -10.03 3.86 7.13
N THR A 198 -9.64 3.29 6.00
CA THR A 198 -8.40 2.52 5.84
C THR A 198 -7.16 3.41 5.85
N VAL A 199 -7.19 4.57 5.19
CA VAL A 199 -6.00 5.41 5.03
C VAL A 199 -5.79 6.40 6.19
N ARG A 200 -6.81 6.68 7.00
CA ARG A 200 -6.70 7.57 8.18
C ARG A 200 -6.14 6.86 9.40
N GLY A 201 -5.47 7.61 10.29
CA GLY A 201 -4.97 7.11 11.57
C GLY A 201 -3.73 6.23 11.41
N GLU A 202 -3.74 5.01 11.99
CA GLU A 202 -2.74 3.95 11.78
C GLU A 202 -2.83 3.32 10.37
N GLY A 203 -3.19 4.15 9.39
CA GLY A 203 -3.59 3.76 8.04
C GLY A 203 -2.42 3.65 7.07
N ALA A 204 -2.51 4.35 5.94
CA ALA A 204 -1.54 4.21 4.85
C ALA A 204 -0.14 4.72 5.23
N TYR A 205 -0.05 5.82 5.98
CA TYR A 205 1.23 6.37 6.42
C TYR A 205 1.99 5.41 7.34
N ASP A 206 1.32 4.86 8.36
CA ASP A 206 1.96 3.91 9.28
C ASP A 206 2.31 2.60 8.58
N ALA A 207 1.48 2.14 7.64
CA ALA A 207 1.78 0.96 6.82
C ALA A 207 3.05 1.16 5.97
N TRP A 208 3.17 2.32 5.32
CA TRP A 208 4.36 2.68 4.54
C TRP A 208 5.58 2.90 5.44
N SER A 209 5.48 3.76 6.46
CA SER A 209 6.60 4.15 7.33
C SER A 209 7.21 2.96 8.08
N ASN A 210 6.39 1.99 8.51
CA ASN A 210 6.89 0.76 9.13
C ASN A 210 7.56 -0.21 8.14
N ALA A 211 7.33 -0.03 6.85
CA ALA A 211 7.95 -0.81 5.79
C ALA A 211 9.25 -0.19 5.25
N VAL A 212 9.55 1.06 5.60
CA VAL A 212 10.81 1.73 5.28
C VAL A 212 11.90 1.28 6.26
N ASP A 213 13.02 0.78 5.73
CA ASP A 213 14.24 0.60 6.53
C ASP A 213 14.93 1.95 6.74
N TRP A 214 14.51 2.67 7.79
CA TRP A 214 15.04 4.00 8.11
C TRP A 214 16.54 4.00 8.43
N GLU A 215 17.10 2.90 8.96
CA GLU A 215 18.55 2.81 9.18
C GLU A 215 19.31 2.69 7.86
N ALA A 216 18.77 1.94 6.89
CA ALA A 216 19.31 1.88 5.54
C ALA A 216 19.13 3.20 4.77
N PHE A 217 17.99 3.87 4.96
CA PHE A 217 17.72 5.19 4.42
C PHE A 217 18.79 6.20 4.88
N ASP A 218 18.98 6.34 6.19
CA ASP A 218 19.95 7.28 6.77
C ASP A 218 21.38 7.01 6.26
N ARG A 219 21.76 5.72 6.17
CA ARG A 219 23.07 5.32 5.64
C ARG A 219 23.23 5.74 4.17
N LYS A 220 22.24 5.49 3.32
CA LYS A 220 22.30 5.84 1.89
C LYS A 220 22.27 7.34 1.66
N VAL A 221 21.55 8.10 2.48
CA VAL A 221 21.59 9.56 2.46
C VAL A 221 23.00 10.05 2.78
N GLU A 222 23.66 9.48 3.79
CA GLU A 222 25.03 9.87 4.13
C GLU A 222 26.03 9.50 3.03
N GLU A 223 25.89 8.33 2.40
CA GLU A 223 26.67 7.94 1.22
C GLU A 223 26.51 8.96 0.08
N ALA A 224 25.27 9.35 -0.24
CA ALA A 224 24.99 10.36 -1.27
C ALA A 224 25.58 11.74 -0.92
N ARG A 225 25.62 12.11 0.36
CA ARG A 225 26.27 13.35 0.82
C ARG A 225 27.78 13.31 0.67
N GLU A 226 28.40 12.18 0.96
CA GLU A 226 29.85 12.03 0.78
C GLU A 226 30.21 12.13 -0.71
N GLU A 227 29.40 11.56 -1.61
CA GLU A 227 29.57 11.73 -3.06
C GLU A 227 29.50 13.20 -3.49
N LEU A 228 28.55 13.98 -2.96
CA LEU A 228 28.46 15.42 -3.19
C LEU A 228 29.71 16.14 -2.66
N ALA A 229 30.17 15.80 -1.45
CA ALA A 229 31.36 16.38 -0.85
C ALA A 229 32.64 16.06 -1.64
N GLU A 230 32.74 14.86 -2.22
CA GLU A 230 33.84 14.47 -3.11
C GLU A 230 33.80 15.24 -4.42
N ALA A 231 32.62 15.40 -5.03
CA ALA A 231 32.45 16.19 -6.25
C ALA A 231 32.87 17.65 -6.04
N LEU A 232 32.47 18.27 -4.92
CA LEU A 232 32.86 19.64 -4.56
C LEU A 232 34.38 19.77 -4.34
N ARG A 233 35.00 18.77 -3.68
CA ARG A 233 36.47 18.72 -3.51
C ARG A 233 37.20 18.58 -4.84
N ALA A 234 36.64 17.84 -5.80
CA ALA A 234 37.22 17.65 -7.12
C ALA A 234 37.09 18.91 -8.01
N ASP A 235 36.00 19.67 -7.86
CA ASP A 235 35.76 20.91 -8.60
C ASP A 235 36.56 22.12 -8.05
N ASP A 236 37.06 22.06 -6.81
CA ASP A 236 38.03 23.02 -6.28
C ASP A 236 39.45 22.83 -6.88
N LEU A 237 39.56 23.03 -8.19
CA LEU A 237 40.83 23.05 -8.95
C LEU A 237 41.68 24.31 -8.70
N SER A 238 41.35 25.13 -7.68
CA SER A 238 42.18 26.27 -7.27
C SER A 238 43.47 25.87 -6.52
N TYR A 239 43.70 24.57 -6.30
CA TYR A 239 44.95 24.02 -5.78
C TYR A 239 45.87 23.42 -6.87
N THR A 240 45.94 24.04 -8.06
CA THR A 240 46.98 23.72 -9.06
C THR A 240 48.28 24.48 -8.74
N GLN A 241 49.08 23.87 -7.86
CA GLN A 241 50.46 24.21 -7.47
C GLN A 241 50.68 25.61 -6.87
N PRO A 242 51.48 25.74 -5.78
CA PRO A 242 52.01 27.05 -5.42
C PRO A 242 52.70 27.65 -6.66
N PRO A 243 52.53 28.96 -6.95
CA PRO A 243 53.17 29.58 -8.11
C PRO A 243 54.65 29.20 -8.08
N PRO A 244 55.27 28.85 -9.22
CA PRO A 244 56.68 28.50 -9.24
C PRO A 244 57.42 29.60 -8.50
N ARG A 245 58.17 29.22 -7.44
CA ARG A 245 59.01 30.17 -6.74
C ARG A 245 59.83 30.86 -7.82
N CYS A 246 59.66 32.18 -7.92
CA CYS A 246 60.45 32.96 -8.85
C CYS A 246 61.92 32.65 -8.55
N ASP A 247 62.64 32.04 -9.50
CA ASP A 247 64.07 31.70 -9.40
C ASP A 247 64.97 32.94 -9.25
N ARG A 248 64.37 34.14 -9.15
CA ARG A 248 65.05 35.38 -8.81
C ARG A 248 64.41 36.03 -7.60
N THR A 249 64.67 35.45 -6.43
CA THR A 249 64.83 36.30 -5.26
C THR A 249 66.24 36.88 -5.33
N VAL A 250 66.34 38.09 -5.88
CA VAL A 250 67.48 38.94 -5.60
C VAL A 250 67.44 39.17 -4.09
N ASP A 251 68.39 38.58 -3.39
CA ASP A 251 68.60 38.87 -1.98
C ASP A 251 68.90 40.37 -1.86
N MET A 252 67.91 41.12 -1.37
CA MET A 252 67.99 42.57 -1.22
C MET A 252 69.06 43.01 -0.21
N PHE A 253 69.70 42.07 0.50
CA PHE A 253 70.82 42.35 1.38
C PHE A 253 72.20 42.04 0.79
N THR A 254 72.31 41.22 -0.26
CA THR A 254 73.63 40.81 -0.82
C THR A 254 73.84 41.14 -2.29
N GLY A 255 72.79 41.44 -3.05
CA GLY A 255 72.90 42.00 -4.41
C GLY A 255 73.64 41.11 -5.43
N ARG A 256 73.69 39.80 -5.23
CA ARG A 256 74.30 38.85 -6.19
C ARG A 256 73.25 37.90 -6.75
N GLU A 257 73.27 37.73 -8.07
CA GLU A 257 72.50 36.70 -8.78
C GLU A 257 73.17 35.34 -8.55
N GLY A 258 72.39 34.35 -8.12
CA GLY A 258 72.75 32.92 -8.09
C GLY A 258 72.03 32.18 -9.19
#